data_AF-A0A354WTY9-F1
#
_entry.id   AF-A0A354WTY9-F1
#
_cell.length_a   1.000
_cell.length_b   1.000
_cell.length_c   1.000
_cell.angle_alpha   90.00
_cell.angle_beta   90.00
_cell.angle_gamma   90.00
#
_symmetry.space_group_name_H-M   'P 1'
#
loop_
_entity.id
_entity.type
_entity.pdbx_description
1 polymer ?
#
loop_
_entity_poly.entity_id
_entity_poly.type
_entity_poly.pdbx_seq_one_letter_code
_entity_poly.pdbx_strand_id
1 'polypeptide(L)'
;MIKQVIVVEGKSDIARVSRAVEADMIATEGFALRRETIEQIRHAYEKRGIIILTDPDGPGERIRQRLAKLFPKALHAFVPKSEASTADDVGIEDASPESIRKALGVLRILYQEDSNTFSVKDIFDAGLSGRSDSAERRARMGALLGIGYGNSKQFLKRLNHFGITRQEWEQALDACRKEPSC
;
A
#
# COMPACT_ATOMS: atom_id res chain seq x y z
N MET A 1 8.10 -18.44 4.21
CA MET A 1 6.69 -18.57 4.58
C MET A 1 6.23 -17.35 5.37
N ILE A 2 5.17 -16.66 4.92
CA ILE A 2 4.50 -15.59 5.66
C ILE A 2 3.45 -16.22 6.58
N LYS A 3 3.40 -15.76 7.84
CA LYS A 3 2.49 -16.33 8.86
C LYS A 3 1.07 -15.77 8.77
N GLN A 4 0.94 -14.48 8.46
CA GLN A 4 -0.33 -13.78 8.27
C GLN A 4 -1.02 -14.25 6.99
N VAL A 5 -2.34 -14.09 6.94
CA VAL A 5 -3.12 -14.32 5.71
C VAL A 5 -3.10 -13.07 4.85
N ILE A 6 -2.80 -13.20 3.55
CA ILE A 6 -2.83 -12.07 2.63
C ILE A 6 -4.22 -11.96 2.01
N VAL A 7 -4.83 -10.78 2.10
CA VAL A 7 -6.12 -10.46 1.48
C VAL A 7 -5.87 -9.72 0.18
N VAL A 8 -6.35 -10.28 -0.92
CA VAL A 8 -6.20 -9.78 -2.30
C VAL A 8 -7.57 -9.61 -2.98
N GLU A 9 -7.65 -8.99 -4.15
CA GLU A 9 -8.94 -8.68 -4.80
C GLU A 9 -9.49 -9.86 -5.58
N GLY A 10 -8.64 -10.51 -6.37
CA GLY A 10 -9.01 -11.53 -7.34
C GLY A 10 -8.20 -12.83 -7.23
N LYS A 11 -8.60 -13.82 -8.03
CA LYS A 11 -7.91 -15.12 -8.12
C LYS A 11 -6.59 -15.01 -8.88
N SER A 12 -6.51 -14.10 -9.84
CA SER A 12 -5.28 -13.78 -10.57
C SER A 12 -4.20 -13.26 -9.62
N ASP A 13 -4.56 -12.40 -8.66
CA ASP A 13 -3.65 -11.92 -7.61
C ASP A 13 -3.11 -13.08 -6.76
N ILE A 14 -3.98 -14.02 -6.36
CA ILE A 14 -3.56 -15.22 -5.62
C ILE A 14 -2.48 -15.97 -6.41
N ALA A 15 -2.72 -16.20 -7.70
CA ALA A 15 -1.75 -16.90 -8.56
C ALA A 15 -0.44 -16.12 -8.67
N ARG A 16 -0.49 -14.79 -8.76
CA ARG A 16 0.70 -13.95 -8.85
C ARG A 16 1.50 -13.91 -7.55
N VAL A 17 0.83 -13.68 -6.42
CA VAL A 17 1.45 -13.63 -5.09
C VAL A 17 2.04 -14.99 -4.71
N SER A 18 1.40 -16.10 -5.09
CA SER A 18 1.93 -17.46 -4.89
C SER A 18 3.28 -17.69 -5.56
N ARG A 19 3.57 -17.00 -6.68
CA ARG A 19 4.88 -17.07 -7.35
C ARG A 19 5.95 -16.28 -6.60
N ALA A 20 5.54 -15.29 -5.81
CA ALA A 20 6.44 -14.45 -5.04
C ALA A 20 6.76 -15.06 -3.67
N VAL A 21 5.75 -15.54 -2.95
CA VAL A 21 5.84 -15.96 -1.55
C VAL A 21 4.92 -17.14 -1.25
N GLU A 22 5.31 -17.94 -0.26
CA GLU A 22 4.46 -18.96 0.33
C GLU A 22 3.64 -18.34 1.48
N ALA A 23 2.32 -18.23 1.27
CA ALA A 23 1.37 -17.66 2.22
C ALA A 23 -0.06 -18.19 1.95
N ASP A 24 -0.88 -18.24 3.00
CA ASP A 24 -2.32 -18.43 2.82
C ASP A 24 -2.97 -17.12 2.36
N MET A 25 -3.97 -17.24 1.48
CA MET A 25 -4.59 -16.08 0.84
C MET A 25 -6.11 -16.18 0.81
N ILE A 26 -6.77 -15.02 0.88
CA ILE A 26 -8.22 -14.88 0.71
C ILE A 26 -8.46 -13.79 -0.35
N ALA A 27 -9.19 -14.12 -1.41
CA ALA A 27 -9.64 -13.14 -2.39
C ALA A 27 -10.97 -12.51 -1.96
N THR A 28 -11.14 -11.20 -2.15
CA THR A 28 -12.39 -10.50 -1.85
C THR A 28 -13.47 -10.68 -2.92
N GLU A 29 -13.08 -11.15 -4.12
CA GLU A 29 -13.92 -11.30 -5.31
C GLU A 29 -14.61 -9.98 -5.69
N GLY A 30 -13.83 -8.88 -5.65
CA GLY A 30 -14.27 -7.52 -5.97
C GLY A 30 -14.86 -6.73 -4.79
N PHE A 31 -15.52 -5.61 -5.10
CA PHE A 31 -15.93 -4.59 -4.12
C PHE A 31 -17.07 -5.01 -3.18
N ALA A 32 -17.90 -5.98 -3.60
CA ALA A 32 -19.09 -6.35 -2.86
C ALA A 32 -18.78 -6.83 -1.43
N LEU A 33 -17.61 -7.43 -1.20
CA LEU A 33 -17.15 -7.99 0.08
C LEU A 33 -18.30 -8.71 0.79
N ARG A 34 -18.62 -9.91 0.28
CA ARG A 34 -19.73 -10.73 0.78
C ARG A 34 -19.53 -11.02 2.27
N ARG A 35 -20.63 -11.22 3.00
CA ARG A 35 -20.59 -11.49 4.44
C ARG A 35 -19.69 -12.68 4.78
N GLU A 36 -19.79 -13.75 3.99
CA GLU A 36 -18.98 -14.95 4.16
C GLU A 36 -17.48 -14.66 4.05
N THR A 37 -17.07 -13.88 3.05
CA THR A 37 -15.67 -13.47 2.88
C THR A 37 -15.18 -12.61 4.04
N ILE A 38 -16.01 -11.68 4.53
CA ILE A 38 -15.67 -10.87 5.71
C ILE A 38 -15.45 -11.75 6.94
N GLU A 39 -16.30 -12.77 7.17
CA GLU A 39 -16.14 -13.69 8.29
C GLU A 39 -14.90 -14.58 8.16
N GLN A 40 -14.56 -15.02 6.94
CA GLN A 40 -13.29 -15.71 6.71
C GLN A 40 -12.08 -14.82 7.03
N ILE A 41 -12.10 -13.56 6.59
CA ILE A 41 -11.05 -12.58 6.90
C ILE A 41 -10.99 -12.32 8.40
N ARG A 42 -12.15 -12.23 9.09
CA ARG A 42 -12.22 -12.05 10.55
C ARG A 42 -11.55 -13.20 11.29
N HIS A 43 -11.85 -14.44 10.93
CA HIS A 43 -11.19 -15.60 11.53
C HIS A 43 -9.68 -15.61 11.30
N ALA A 44 -9.23 -15.25 10.09
CA ALA A 44 -7.81 -15.13 9.79
C ALA A 44 -7.14 -14.02 10.63
N TYR A 45 -7.79 -12.87 10.72
CA TYR A 45 -7.33 -11.71 11.49
C TYR A 45 -7.16 -12.03 12.98
N GLU A 46 -8.12 -12.72 13.59
CA GLU A 46 -8.07 -13.07 15.00
C GLU A 46 -7.00 -14.13 15.31
N LYS A 47 -6.81 -15.11 14.42
CA LYS A 47 -5.90 -16.23 14.66
C LYS A 47 -4.44 -15.93 14.31
N ARG A 48 -4.20 -15.23 13.20
CA ARG A 48 -2.86 -15.06 12.62
C ARG A 48 -2.54 -13.61 12.26
N GLY A 49 -3.54 -12.75 12.18
CA GLY A 49 -3.44 -11.44 11.56
C GLY A 49 -3.56 -11.52 10.03
N ILE A 50 -3.79 -10.36 9.42
CA ILE A 50 -3.91 -10.24 7.97
C ILE A 50 -2.96 -9.17 7.41
N ILE A 51 -2.58 -9.35 6.15
CA ILE A 51 -1.92 -8.33 5.32
C ILE A 51 -2.87 -7.97 4.18
N ILE A 52 -3.21 -6.70 4.05
CA ILE A 52 -4.04 -6.18 2.96
C ILE A 52 -3.12 -5.80 1.79
N LEU A 53 -3.31 -6.48 0.65
CA LEU A 53 -2.61 -6.25 -0.59
C LEU A 53 -3.63 -6.12 -1.73
N THR A 54 -4.11 -4.90 -1.93
CA THR A 54 -5.06 -4.53 -3.00
C THR A 54 -4.36 -3.82 -4.14
N ASP A 55 -5.04 -3.70 -5.26
CA ASP A 55 -4.59 -2.99 -6.45
C ASP A 55 -4.32 -1.51 -6.15
N PRO A 56 -3.32 -0.90 -6.81
CA PRO A 56 -2.99 0.51 -6.65
C PRO A 56 -3.90 1.42 -7.50
N ASP A 57 -5.20 1.17 -7.44
CA ASP A 57 -6.24 1.87 -8.20
C ASP A 57 -7.38 2.40 -7.30
N GLY A 58 -8.47 2.88 -7.91
CA GLY A 58 -9.62 3.42 -7.17
C GLY A 58 -10.44 2.36 -6.43
N PRO A 59 -10.97 1.33 -7.14
CA PRO A 59 -11.62 0.17 -6.53
C PRO A 59 -10.84 -0.47 -5.38
N GLY A 60 -9.55 -0.77 -5.58
CA GLY A 60 -8.70 -1.40 -4.59
C GLY A 60 -8.49 -0.56 -3.35
N GLU A 61 -8.33 0.76 -3.51
CA GLU A 61 -8.28 1.68 -2.38
C GLU A 61 -9.59 1.69 -1.57
N ARG A 62 -10.75 1.55 -2.21
CA ARG A 62 -12.03 1.47 -1.49
C ARG A 62 -12.16 0.16 -0.71
N ILE A 63 -11.70 -0.96 -1.26
CA ILE A 63 -11.64 -2.25 -0.55
C ILE A 63 -10.71 -2.12 0.64
N ARG A 64 -9.49 -1.59 0.44
CA ARG A 64 -8.51 -1.33 1.49
C ARG A 64 -9.09 -0.50 2.64
N GLN A 65 -9.78 0.59 2.33
CA GLN A 65 -10.41 1.45 3.34
C GLN A 65 -11.52 0.73 4.11
N ARG A 66 -12.33 -0.09 3.44
CA ARG A 66 -13.38 -0.87 4.09
C ARG A 66 -12.78 -1.93 5.02
N LEU A 67 -11.75 -2.65 4.56
CA LEU A 67 -11.06 -3.65 5.38
C LEU A 67 -10.33 -3.01 6.57
N ALA A 68 -9.65 -1.88 6.39
CA ALA A 68 -8.96 -1.18 7.47
C ALA A 68 -9.89 -0.74 8.60
N LYS A 69 -11.13 -0.36 8.28
CA LYS A 69 -12.16 -0.03 9.29
C LYS A 69 -12.60 -1.26 10.08
N LEU A 70 -12.75 -2.40 9.41
CA LEU A 70 -13.18 -3.66 10.03
C LEU A 70 -12.06 -4.32 10.83
N PHE A 71 -10.81 -4.14 10.40
CA PHE A 71 -9.62 -4.81 10.94
C PHE A 71 -8.51 -3.79 11.24
N PRO A 72 -8.63 -2.99 12.32
CA PRO A 72 -7.73 -1.87 12.58
C PRO A 72 -6.25 -2.21 12.80
N LYS A 73 -5.94 -3.47 13.16
CA LYS A 73 -4.55 -3.94 13.32
C LYS A 73 -4.03 -4.68 12.09
N ALA A 74 -4.74 -4.61 10.97
CA ALA A 74 -4.28 -5.21 9.73
C ALA A 74 -2.97 -4.57 9.29
N LEU A 75 -2.06 -5.39 8.78
CA LEU A 75 -0.87 -4.92 8.09
C LEU A 75 -1.26 -4.53 6.68
N HIS A 76 -0.57 -3.54 6.12
CA HIS A 76 -0.78 -3.04 4.78
C HIS A 76 0.49 -3.17 3.97
N ALA A 77 0.37 -3.74 2.79
CA ALA A 77 1.40 -3.75 1.76
C ALA A 77 0.94 -2.91 0.56
N PHE A 78 1.88 -2.29 -0.12
CA PHE A 78 1.63 -1.44 -1.29
C PHE A 78 2.64 -1.77 -2.38
N VAL A 79 2.14 -2.23 -3.53
CA VAL A 79 2.95 -2.30 -4.74
C VAL A 79 2.87 -0.94 -5.46
N PRO A 80 3.99 -0.35 -5.90
CA PRO A 80 3.97 0.89 -6.66
C PRO A 80 3.12 0.72 -7.91
N LYS A 81 2.31 1.74 -8.25
CA LYS A 81 1.46 1.70 -9.43
C LYS A 81 2.26 1.38 -10.71
N SER A 82 3.43 2.01 -10.87
CA SER A 82 4.34 1.78 -12.00
C SER A 82 4.86 0.34 -12.11
N GLU A 83 4.82 -0.44 -11.04
CA GLU A 83 5.25 -1.83 -11.00
C GLU A 83 4.09 -2.83 -11.09
N ALA A 84 2.85 -2.33 -11.20
CA ALA A 84 1.61 -3.09 -11.24
C ALA A 84 0.66 -2.48 -12.30
N SER A 85 1.23 -1.99 -13.41
CA SER A 85 0.47 -1.42 -14.53
C SER A 85 0.98 -1.98 -15.85
N THR A 86 0.06 -2.24 -16.76
CA THR A 86 0.30 -2.47 -18.19
C THR A 86 -0.14 -1.24 -18.99
N ALA A 87 -0.15 -1.35 -20.32
CA ALA A 87 -0.64 -0.27 -21.18
C ALA A 87 -2.13 0.03 -20.95
N ASP A 88 -2.92 -1.01 -20.65
CA ASP A 88 -4.37 -0.93 -20.61
C ASP A 88 -4.96 -1.25 -19.23
N ASP A 89 -4.18 -1.80 -18.29
CA ASP A 89 -4.67 -2.29 -17.00
C ASP A 89 -3.73 -2.00 -15.82
N VAL A 90 -4.26 -2.09 -14.59
CA VAL A 90 -3.53 -1.88 -13.34
C VAL A 90 -4.01 -2.91 -12.31
N GLY A 91 -3.13 -3.84 -11.93
CA GLY A 91 -3.45 -4.84 -10.91
C GLY A 91 -2.23 -5.52 -10.30
N ILE A 92 -2.39 -6.10 -9.12
CA ILE A 92 -1.34 -6.90 -8.47
C ILE A 92 -0.96 -8.10 -9.35
N GLU A 93 -1.90 -8.63 -10.14
CA GLU A 93 -1.66 -9.63 -11.16
C GLU A 93 -0.61 -9.25 -12.23
N ASP A 94 -0.32 -7.97 -12.43
CA ASP A 94 0.71 -7.47 -13.33
C ASP A 94 2.06 -7.24 -12.65
N ALA A 95 2.12 -7.33 -11.33
CA ALA A 95 3.34 -7.07 -10.58
C ALA A 95 4.37 -8.19 -10.73
N SER A 96 5.65 -7.81 -10.76
CA SER A 96 6.73 -8.80 -10.70
C SER A 96 6.76 -9.50 -9.32
N PRO A 97 7.19 -10.78 -9.25
CA PRO A 97 7.40 -11.44 -7.97
C PRO A 97 8.31 -10.65 -7.01
N GLU A 98 9.32 -9.97 -7.56
CA GLU A 98 10.25 -9.11 -6.84
C GLU A 98 9.54 -7.89 -6.24
N SER A 99 8.66 -7.23 -7.01
CA SER A 99 7.84 -6.10 -6.56
C SER A 99 6.94 -6.49 -5.39
N ILE A 100 6.31 -7.67 -5.47
CA ILE A 100 5.47 -8.19 -4.40
C ILE A 100 6.30 -8.48 -3.14
N ARG A 101 7.48 -9.09 -3.28
CA ARG A 101 8.40 -9.32 -2.16
C ARG A 101 8.84 -8.02 -1.50
N LYS A 102 9.17 -6.98 -2.29
CA LYS A 102 9.50 -5.65 -1.77
C LYS A 102 8.34 -5.05 -0.97
N ALA A 103 7.12 -5.09 -1.53
CA ALA A 103 5.93 -4.59 -0.86
C ALA A 103 5.65 -5.31 0.48
N LEU A 104 5.84 -6.62 0.52
CA LEU A 104 5.69 -7.43 1.72
C LEU A 104 6.86 -7.29 2.72
N GLY A 105 7.99 -6.70 2.29
CA GLY A 105 9.11 -6.34 3.16
C GLY A 105 8.91 -5.02 3.91
N VAL A 106 7.95 -4.17 3.48
CA VAL A 106 7.67 -2.85 4.05
C VAL A 106 6.20 -2.78 4.49
N LEU A 107 5.85 -3.57 5.50
CA LEU A 107 4.50 -3.62 6.04
C LEU A 107 4.22 -2.42 6.94
N ARG A 108 3.02 -1.83 6.81
CA ARG A 108 2.57 -0.69 7.61
C ARG A 108 1.31 -1.02 8.40
N ILE A 109 1.14 -0.37 9.55
CA ILE A 109 -0.11 -0.36 10.32
C ILE A 109 -0.79 0.99 10.10
N LEU A 110 -2.08 0.96 9.79
CA LEU A 110 -2.88 2.18 9.66
C LEU A 110 -3.42 2.60 11.03
N TYR A 111 -2.84 3.65 11.61
CA TYR A 111 -3.36 4.31 12.79
C TYR A 111 -4.59 5.16 12.45
N GLN A 112 -5.58 5.13 13.34
CA GLN A 112 -6.82 5.91 13.16
C GLN A 112 -6.63 7.39 13.53
N GLU A 113 -5.71 7.67 14.46
CA GLU A 113 -5.37 9.01 14.89
C GLU A 113 -4.20 9.56 14.05
N ASP A 114 -4.31 10.83 13.67
CA ASP A 114 -3.22 11.55 13.03
C ASP A 114 -2.09 11.74 14.04
N SER A 115 -0.89 11.23 13.69
CA SER A 115 0.31 11.53 14.47
C SER A 115 0.70 13.01 14.46
N ASN A 116 0.10 13.81 13.56
CA ASN A 116 0.42 15.23 13.32
C ASN A 116 1.92 15.51 13.14
N THR A 117 2.68 14.50 12.71
CA THR A 117 4.13 14.59 12.54
C THR A 117 4.48 15.45 11.33
N PHE A 118 3.65 15.42 10.29
CA PHE A 118 3.81 16.18 9.05
C PHE A 118 2.65 17.13 8.81
N SER A 119 2.97 18.22 8.12
CA SER A 119 2.07 19.31 7.76
C SER A 119 2.09 19.57 6.24
N VAL A 120 1.18 20.42 5.77
CA VAL A 120 1.18 20.87 4.35
C VAL A 120 2.50 21.57 3.99
N LYS A 121 3.12 22.27 4.95
CA LYS A 121 4.41 22.93 4.75
C LYS A 121 5.51 21.92 4.44
N ASP A 122 5.53 20.76 5.11
CA ASP A 122 6.51 19.70 4.84
C ASP A 122 6.40 19.15 3.42
N ILE A 123 5.17 18.98 2.92
CA ILE A 123 4.90 18.53 1.54
C ILE A 123 5.40 19.58 0.53
N PHE A 124 5.14 20.86 0.81
CA PHE A 124 5.56 21.96 -0.05
C PHE A 124 7.07 22.12 -0.09
N ASP A 125 7.73 22.17 1.08
CA ASP A 125 9.17 22.35 1.22
C ASP A 125 9.94 21.18 0.57
N ALA A 126 9.39 19.97 0.62
CA ALA A 126 9.95 18.80 -0.07
C ALA A 126 9.70 18.82 -1.58
N GLY A 127 8.93 19.77 -2.13
CA GLY A 127 8.59 19.87 -3.54
C GLY A 127 7.63 18.78 -4.03
N LEU A 128 6.87 18.17 -3.10
CA LEU A 128 5.86 17.15 -3.40
C LEU A 128 4.49 17.77 -3.75
N SER A 129 4.42 19.10 -3.90
CA SER A 129 3.26 19.84 -4.40
C SER A 129 3.70 21.09 -5.17
N GLY A 130 2.86 21.56 -6.10
CA GLY A 130 3.06 22.84 -6.79
C GLY A 130 4.11 22.82 -7.90
N ARG A 131 4.70 21.67 -8.22
CA ARG A 131 5.64 21.49 -9.33
C ARG A 131 5.10 20.47 -10.34
N SER A 132 5.60 20.52 -11.57
CA SER A 132 5.23 19.57 -12.65
C SER A 132 5.61 18.13 -12.30
N ASP A 133 6.74 17.94 -11.63
CA ASP A 133 7.29 16.64 -11.20
C ASP A 133 6.72 16.15 -9.85
N SER A 134 5.85 16.92 -9.20
CA SER A 134 5.35 16.59 -7.85
C SER A 134 4.61 15.24 -7.79
N ALA A 135 3.91 14.84 -8.84
CA ALA A 135 3.18 13.57 -8.86
C ALA A 135 4.12 12.36 -8.87
N GLU A 136 5.14 12.40 -9.72
CA GLU A 136 6.17 11.36 -9.81
C GLU A 136 6.98 11.26 -8.51
N ARG A 137 7.38 12.40 -7.94
CA ARG A 137 8.10 12.44 -6.66
C ARG A 137 7.28 11.85 -5.51
N ARG A 138 5.95 12.09 -5.48
CA ARG A 138 5.06 11.43 -4.50
C ARG A 138 4.95 9.94 -4.75
N ALA A 139 4.88 9.48 -5.99
CA ALA A 139 4.85 8.05 -6.31
C ALA A 139 6.12 7.34 -5.81
N ARG A 140 7.28 7.95 -6.07
CA ARG A 140 8.58 7.42 -5.61
C ARG A 140 8.73 7.44 -4.09
N MET A 141 8.40 8.55 -3.45
CA MET A 141 8.37 8.63 -1.98
C MET A 141 7.41 7.62 -1.37
N GLY A 142 6.22 7.45 -1.96
CA GLY A 142 5.22 6.48 -1.51
C GLY A 142 5.68 5.04 -1.64
N ALA A 143 6.43 4.71 -2.69
CA ALA A 143 7.05 3.41 -2.91
C ALA A 143 8.14 3.13 -1.84
N LEU A 144 9.05 4.07 -1.62
CA LEU A 144 10.12 3.94 -0.62
C LEU A 144 9.57 3.79 0.81
N LEU A 145 8.55 4.56 1.16
CA LEU A 145 7.95 4.54 2.48
C LEU A 145 6.95 3.37 2.65
N GLY A 146 6.54 2.70 1.58
CA GLY A 146 5.53 1.64 1.64
C GLY A 146 4.15 2.15 2.07
N ILE A 147 3.77 3.36 1.65
CA ILE A 147 2.46 3.98 1.97
C ILE A 147 1.58 4.15 0.73
N GLY A 148 2.04 3.70 -0.44
CA GLY A 148 1.34 3.81 -1.71
C GLY A 148 1.25 5.24 -2.26
N TYR A 149 0.52 5.38 -3.37
CA TYR A 149 0.37 6.65 -4.10
C TYR A 149 -0.84 7.48 -3.63
N GLY A 150 -0.79 8.80 -3.83
CA GLY A 150 -1.93 9.69 -3.66
C GLY A 150 -1.64 11.11 -4.12
N ASN A 151 -2.69 11.93 -4.21
CA ASN A 151 -2.51 13.39 -4.35
C ASN A 151 -1.88 13.98 -3.08
N SER A 152 -1.47 15.25 -3.11
CA SER A 152 -0.74 15.88 -1.99
C SER A 152 -1.47 15.78 -0.64
N LYS A 153 -2.81 15.93 -0.64
CA LYS A 153 -3.62 15.83 0.58
C LYS A 153 -3.69 14.40 1.11
N GLN A 154 -3.91 13.42 0.23
CA GLN A 154 -3.95 12.01 0.61
C GLN A 154 -2.58 11.51 1.06
N PHE A 155 -1.51 11.96 0.40
CA PHE A 155 -0.15 11.60 0.75
C PHE A 155 0.23 12.11 2.15
N LEU A 156 -0.07 13.38 2.46
CA LEU A 156 0.07 13.93 3.80
C LEU A 156 -0.67 13.11 4.85
N LYS A 157 -1.95 12.80 4.56
CA LYS A 157 -2.77 11.98 5.46
C LYS A 157 -2.12 10.61 5.69
N ARG A 158 -1.60 9.97 4.65
CA ARG A 158 -0.95 8.66 4.76
C ARG A 158 0.34 8.72 5.56
N LEU A 159 1.17 9.76 5.44
CA LEU A 159 2.34 9.94 6.30
C LEU A 159 1.95 9.92 7.78
N ASN A 160 0.92 10.68 8.13
CA ASN A 160 0.48 10.80 9.52
C ASN A 160 -0.24 9.54 10.03
N HIS A 161 -1.06 8.90 9.20
CA HIS A 161 -1.82 7.70 9.55
C HIS A 161 -0.99 6.41 9.52
N PHE A 162 0.06 6.31 8.73
CA PHE A 162 0.97 5.15 8.76
C PHE A 162 2.12 5.32 9.76
N GLY A 163 2.12 6.41 10.52
CA GLY A 163 3.10 6.68 11.57
C GLY A 163 4.52 6.81 11.04
N ILE A 164 4.69 7.41 9.86
CA ILE A 164 6.02 7.64 9.28
C ILE A 164 6.82 8.55 10.20
N THR A 165 8.06 8.20 10.45
CA THR A 165 8.95 9.01 11.28
C THR A 165 9.68 10.06 10.44
N ARG A 166 10.17 11.14 11.08
CA ARG A 166 11.03 12.14 10.42
C ARG A 166 12.31 11.51 9.86
N GLN A 167 12.86 10.50 10.54
CA GLN A 167 14.03 9.77 10.08
C GLN A 167 13.76 8.98 8.79
N GLU A 168 12.66 8.22 8.72
CA GLU A 168 12.29 7.50 7.49
C GLU A 168 12.01 8.46 6.34
N TRP A 169 11.36 9.59 6.64
CA TRP A 169 11.11 10.65 5.67
C TRP A 169 12.39 11.22 5.07
N GLU A 170 13.37 11.57 5.92
CA GLU A 170 14.66 12.10 5.48
C GLU A 170 15.43 11.07 4.64
N GLN A 171 15.45 9.80 5.06
CA GLN A 171 16.07 8.72 4.29
C GLN A 171 15.42 8.55 2.91
N ALA A 172 14.09 8.62 2.83
CA ALA A 172 13.37 8.53 1.57
C ALA A 172 13.64 9.73 0.66
N LEU A 173 13.73 10.95 1.22
CA LEU A 173 14.08 12.15 0.47
C LEU A 173 15.50 12.08 -0.10
N ASP A 174 16.46 11.60 0.68
CA ASP A 174 17.84 11.45 0.23
C ASP A 174 17.97 10.37 -0.84
N ALA A 175 17.24 9.27 -0.71
CA ALA A 175 17.14 8.27 -1.78
C ALA A 175 16.56 8.91 -3.06
N CYS A 176 15.49 9.70 -2.94
CA CYS A 176 14.89 10.41 -4.08
C CYS A 176 15.84 11.38 -4.78
N ARG A 177 16.74 12.04 -4.05
CA ARG A 177 17.73 12.96 -4.64
C ARG A 177 18.85 12.25 -5.39
N LYS A 178 19.19 11.02 -5.00
CA LYS A 178 20.35 10.26 -5.51
C LYS A 178 20.09 9.51 -6.81
N GLU A 179 18.84 9.20 -7.16
CA GLU A 179 18.53 8.74 -8.52
C GLU A 179 17.95 9.94 -9.29
N PRO A 180 18.71 10.53 -10.23
CA PRO A 180 18.12 11.50 -11.15
C PRO A 180 17.08 10.77 -12.01
N SER A 181 15.95 11.44 -12.29
CA SER A 181 15.02 10.96 -13.32
C SER A 181 15.80 10.76 -14.62
N CYS A 182 15.84 9.54 -15.13
CA CYS A 182 16.28 9.29 -16.50
C CYS A 182 15.35 9.98 -17.50
#